data_AF-A0A3D5VJF5-F1
#
_entry.id   AF-A0A3D5VJF5-F1
#
_cell.length_a   1.000
_cell.length_b   1.000
_cell.length_c   1.000
_cell.angle_alpha   90.00
_cell.angle_beta   90.00
_cell.angle_gamma   90.00
#
_symmetry.space_group_name_H-M   'P 1'
#
loop_
_entity.id
_entity.type
_entity.pdbx_description
1 polymer ?
#
loop_
_entity_poly.entity_id
_entity_poly.type
_entity_poly.pdbx_seq_one_letter_code
_entity_poly.pdbx_strand_id
1 'polypeptide(L)' 'TQINRLLARDKITPEQASQRIEAQMPLEEKVARADAVINNTGSRRATREMVYDLWNQYVERG' A
#
# COMPACT_ATOMS: atom_id res chain seq x y z
N THR A 1 -7.53 6.65 7.10
CA THR A 1 -7.40 5.19 7.26
C THR A 1 -7.64 4.48 5.94
N GLN A 2 -7.23 3.22 5.80
CA GLN A 2 -7.47 2.43 4.59
C GLN A 2 -8.96 2.17 4.35
N ILE A 3 -9.73 1.98 5.42
CA ILE A 3 -11.20 1.84 5.42
C ILE A 3 -11.87 3.05 4.77
N ASN A 4 -11.56 4.27 5.20
CA ASN A 4 -12.21 5.48 4.67
C ASN A 4 -11.95 5.66 3.16
N ARG A 5 -10.76 5.25 2.68
CA ARG A 5 -10.45 5.26 1.25
C ARG A 5 -11.26 4.23 0.46
N LEU A 6 -11.42 3.03 1.01
CA LEU A 6 -12.23 1.96 0.39
C LEU A 6 -13.71 2.37 0.31
N LEU A 7 -14.26 2.93 1.38
CA LEU A 7 -15.65 3.41 1.40
C LEU A 7 -15.90 4.52 0.38
N ALA A 8 -14.99 5.50 0.30
CA ALA A 8 -15.11 6.63 -0.62
C ALA A 8 -14.94 6.23 -2.10
N ARG A 9 -14.08 5.23 -2.39
CA ARG A 9 -13.77 4.79 -3.75
C ARG A 9 -14.75 3.75 -4.28
N ASP A 10 -15.04 2.72 -3.47
CA ASP A 10 -15.72 1.51 -3.94
C ASP A 10 -17.23 1.53 -3.64
N LYS A 11 -17.73 2.54 -2.92
CA LYS A 11 -19.15 2.66 -2.48
C LYS A 11 -19.66 1.40 -1.78
N ILE A 12 -18.80 0.78 -0.98
CA ILE A 12 -19.10 -0.43 -0.21
C ILE A 12 -19.53 -0.08 1.22
N THR A 13 -20.15 -1.02 1.93
CA THR A 13 -20.49 -0.83 3.34
C THR A 13 -19.25 -0.96 4.24
N PRO A 14 -19.25 -0.41 5.46
CA PRO A 14 -18.17 -0.61 6.44
C PRO A 14 -17.83 -2.08 6.67
N GLU A 15 -18.83 -2.94 6.72
CA GLU A 15 -18.67 -4.39 6.94
C GLU A 15 -17.96 -5.05 5.75
N GLN A 16 -18.31 -4.66 4.52
CA GLN A 16 -17.63 -5.12 3.31
C GLN A 16 -16.18 -4.61 3.24
N ALA A 17 -15.92 -3.39 3.71
CA ALA A 17 -14.57 -2.86 3.80
C ALA A 17 -13.70 -3.62 4.82
N SER A 18 -14.27 -3.97 5.99
CA SER A 18 -13.60 -4.78 7.01
C SER A 18 -13.31 -6.19 6.50
N GLN A 19 -14.29 -6.88 5.90
CA GLN A 19 -14.08 -8.22 5.33
C GLN A 19 -13.00 -8.23 4.25
N ARG A 20 -12.90 -7.18 3.42
CA ARG A 20 -11.84 -7.04 2.42
C ARG A 20 -10.46 -6.83 3.03
N ILE A 21 -10.37 -6.21 4.20
CA ILE A 21 -9.11 -6.01 4.92
C ILE A 21 -8.72 -7.31 5.63
N GLU A 22 -9.68 -7.99 6.26
CA GLU A 22 -9.49 -9.27 6.95
C GLU A 22 -9.15 -10.41 5.97
N ALA A 23 -9.68 -10.38 4.75
CA ALA A 23 -9.33 -11.34 3.70
C ALA A 23 -7.91 -11.13 3.13
N GLN A 24 -7.26 -10.00 3.45
CA GLN A 24 -5.86 -9.79 3.09
C GLN A 24 -4.96 -10.36 4.19
N MET A 25 -3.76 -10.79 3.78
CA MET A 25 -2.70 -11.08 4.73
C MET A 25 -2.51 -9.87 5.68
N PRO A 26 -2.27 -10.11 6.99
CA PRO A 26 -1.94 -9.05 7.93
C PRO A 26 -0.86 -8.13 7.36
N LEU A 27 -1.00 -6.83 7.57
CA LEU A 27 -0.11 -5.86 6.95
C LEU A 27 1.34 -6.09 7.36
N GLU A 28 1.60 -6.45 8.62
CA GLU A 28 2.94 -6.78 9.11
C GLU A 28 3.53 -8.00 8.38
N GLU A 29 2.74 -9.06 8.19
CA GLU A 29 3.20 -10.26 7.47
C GLU A 29 3.47 -9.98 6.00
N LYS A 30 2.63 -9.16 5.37
CA LYS A 30 2.81 -8.75 3.98
C LYS A 30 4.10 -7.94 3.81
N VAL A 31 4.40 -7.05 4.76
CA VAL A 31 5.64 -6.26 4.79
C VAL A 31 6.85 -7.18 5.00
N ALA A 32 6.77 -8.14 5.93
CA ALA A 32 7.87 -9.05 6.22
C ALA A 32 8.26 -9.94 5.02
N ARG A 33 7.33 -10.19 4.09
CA ARG A 33 7.56 -11.01 2.89
C ARG A 33 7.96 -10.21 1.65
N ALA A 34 7.87 -8.88 1.67
CA ALA A 34 8.07 -8.06 0.48
C ALA A 34 9.55 -7.72 0.28
N ASP A 35 10.03 -7.78 -0.97
CA ASP A 35 11.38 -7.32 -1.33
C ASP A 35 11.53 -5.80 -1.15
N ALA A 36 10.44 -5.05 -1.37
CA ALA A 36 10.35 -3.62 -1.12
C ALA A 36 8.93 -3.21 -0.73
N VAL A 37 8.84 -2.13 0.05
CA VAL A 37 7.57 -1.58 0.54
C VAL A 37 7.46 -0.10 0.19
N ILE A 38 6.37 0.29 -0.48
CA ILE A 38 6.06 1.71 -0.77
C ILE A 38 4.98 2.20 0.20
N ASN A 39 5.35 3.14 1.06
CA ASN A 39 4.40 3.79 1.96
C ASN A 39 3.74 5.02 1.30
N ASN A 40 2.45 4.89 0.97
CA ASN A 40 1.64 5.97 0.39
C ASN A 40 0.68 6.63 1.41
N THR A 41 1.05 6.68 2.70
CA THR A 41 0.31 7.46 3.70
C THR A 41 0.78 8.92 3.78
N GLY A 42 1.94 9.25 3.19
CA GLY A 42 2.52 10.59 3.18
C GLY A 42 2.05 11.47 2.02
N SER A 43 2.83 12.51 1.72
CA SER A 43 2.57 13.36 0.56
C SER A 43 2.85 12.64 -0.75
N ARG A 44 2.20 13.06 -1.84
CA ARG A 44 2.48 12.55 -3.19
C ARG A 44 3.97 12.70 -3.59
N ARG A 45 4.64 13.74 -3.11
CA ARG A 45 6.08 13.94 -3.35
C ARG A 45 6.90 12.84 -2.67
N ALA A 46 6.66 12.58 -1.39
CA ALA A 46 7.35 11.54 -0.64
C ALA A 46 7.15 10.15 -1.25
N THR A 47 5.92 9.83 -1.70
CA THR A 47 5.66 8.56 -2.40
C THR A 47 6.44 8.47 -3.72
N ARG A 48 6.55 9.57 -4.49
CA ARG A 48 7.31 9.58 -5.75
C ARG A 48 8.81 9.38 -5.53
N GLU A 49 9.38 10.03 -4.53
CA GLU A 49 10.79 9.88 -4.18
C GLU A 49 11.11 8.41 -3.84
N MET A 50 10.28 7.77 -3.01
CA MET A 50 10.45 6.35 -2.67
C MET A 50 10.33 5.42 -3.89
N VAL A 51 9.41 5.72 -4.82
CA VAL A 51 9.28 4.95 -6.06
C VAL A 51 10.52 5.11 -6.95
N TYR A 52 11.06 6.32 -7.05
CA TYR A 52 12.25 6.60 -7.85
C TYR A 52 13.49 5.91 -7.28
N ASP A 53 13.66 5.93 -5.96
CA ASP A 53 14.78 5.26 -5.29
C ASP A 53 14.74 3.74 -5.52
N LEU A 54 13.56 3.13 -5.37
CA LEU A 54 13.38 1.71 -5.64
C LEU A 54 13.59 1.37 -7.12
N TRP A 55 13.13 2.23 -8.02
CA TRP A 55 13.34 2.05 -9.46
C TRP A 55 14.84 2.00 -9.80
N ASN A 56 15.64 2.94 -9.27
CA ASN A 56 17.08 2.95 -9.50
C ASN A 56 17.76 1.72 -8.88
N GLN A 57 17.28 1.24 -7.73
CA GLN A 57 17.82 0.03 -7.10
C GLN A 57 17.57 -1.24 -7.91
N TYR A 58 16.39 -1.39 -8.51
CA TYR A 58 16.01 -2.62 -9.22
C TYR A 58 16.28 -2.60 -10.72
N VAL A 59 16.29 -1.43 -11.36
CA VAL A 59 16.36 -1.31 -12.83
C VAL A 59 17.74 -0.84 -13.30
N GLU A 60 18.42 0.05 -12.57
CA GLU A 60 19.73 0.58 -13.02
C GLU A 60 20.93 -0.27 -12.58
N ARG A 61 20.73 -1.25 -11.68
CA ARG A 61 21.75 -2.24 -11.27
C ARG A 61 21.54 -3.65 -11.86
N GLY A 62 20.56 -3.81 -12.75
CA GLY A 62 20.26 -5.06 -13.48
C GLY A 62 20.93 -5.12 -14.83
#